data_AF-A0A9N8D5M3-F1
#
_entry.id   AF-A0A9N8D5M3-F1
#
_cell.length_a   1.000
_cell.length_b   1.000
_cell.length_c   1.000
_cell.angle_alpha   90.00
_cell.angle_beta   90.00
_cell.angle_gamma   90.00
#
_symmetry.space_group_name_H-M   'P 1'
#
loop_
_entity.id
_entity.type
_entity.pdbx_description
1 polymer ?
#
loop_
_entity_poly.entity_id
_entity_poly.type
_entity_poly.pdbx_seq_one_letter_code
_entity_poly.pdbx_strand_id
1 'polypeptide(L)' 'MKFKVGDKVSHVYFGNGHVSDSNHEHKRLCIIFDGGLVVVCSIYNLELINETSSSNDDASIN' A
#
# COMPACT_ATOMS: atom_id res chain seq x y z
N MET A 1 -7.59 -3.37 10.44
CA MET A 1 -6.93 -2.46 9.49
C MET A 1 -6.70 -3.24 8.22
N LYS A 2 -6.99 -2.63 7.06
CA LYS A 2 -7.03 -3.33 5.77
C LYS A 2 -5.64 -3.66 5.22
N PHE A 3 -4.65 -2.79 5.45
CA PHE A 3 -3.29 -2.88 4.91
C PHE A 3 -2.27 -3.31 5.97
N LYS A 4 -1.27 -4.10 5.55
CA LYS A 4 -0.15 -4.63 6.35
C LYS A 4 1.18 -4.17 5.75
N VAL A 5 2.22 -4.17 6.58
CA VAL A 5 3.60 -3.89 6.13
C VAL A 5 4.00 -4.89 5.05
N GLY A 6 4.56 -4.39 3.96
CA GLY A 6 4.92 -5.17 2.76
C GLY A 6 3.84 -5.20 1.68
N ASP A 7 2.60 -4.81 1.99
CA ASP A 7 1.53 -4.77 0.99
C ASP A 7 1.87 -3.76 -0.11
N LYS A 8 1.68 -4.17 -1.37
CA LYS A 8 1.75 -3.27 -2.52
C LYS A 8 0.46 -2.49 -2.66
N VAL A 9 0.61 -1.18 -2.82
CA VAL A 9 -0.52 -0.25 -2.88
C VAL A 9 -0.33 0.75 -4.02
N SER A 10 -1.45 1.24 -4.54
CA SER A 10 -1.49 2.32 -5.52
C SER A 10 -2.25 3.50 -4.95
N HIS A 11 -1.65 4.69 -5.00
CA HIS A 11 -2.25 5.94 -4.54
C HIS A 11 -2.53 6.85 -5.72
N VAL A 12 -3.75 7.42 -5.76
CA VAL A 12 -4.24 8.23 -6.90
C VAL A 12 -3.27 9.35 -7.32
N TYR A 13 -2.60 10.00 -6.36
CA TYR A 13 -1.68 11.12 -6.62
C TYR A 13 -0.20 10.76 -6.72
N PHE A 14 0.22 9.64 -6.12
CA PHE A 14 1.65 9.33 -5.95
C PHE A 14 2.07 8.07 -6.71
N GLY A 15 1.13 7.38 -7.33
CA GLY A 15 1.39 6.14 -8.06
C GLY A 15 1.57 4.95 -7.13
N ASN A 16 2.43 4.01 -7.52
CA ASN A 16 2.60 2.75 -6.84
C ASN A 16 3.67 2.84 -5.74
N GLY A 17 3.49 2.03 -4.71
CA GLY A 17 4.41 1.91 -3.60
C GLY A 17 4.12 0.69 -2.74
N HIS A 18 4.72 0.65 -1.56
CA HIS A 18 4.48 -0.39 -0.58
C HIS A 18 4.37 0.18 0.83
N VAL A 19 3.60 -0.51 1.67
CA VAL A 19 3.46 -0.14 3.08
C VAL A 19 4.75 -0.48 3.81
N SER A 20 5.37 0.51 4.43
CA SER A 20 6.59 0.36 5.25
C SER A 20 6.30 0.29 6.74
N ASP A 21 5.21 0.92 7.18
CA ASP A 21 4.75 0.87 8.58
C ASP A 21 3.22 1.01 8.64
N SER A 22 2.62 0.37 9.66
CA SER A 22 1.19 0.36 9.90
C SER A 22 0.93 0.45 11.40
N ASN A 23 0.49 1.62 11.87
CA ASN A 23 0.17 1.86 13.28
C ASN A 23 -1.35 1.92 13.47
N HIS A 24 -1.89 0.88 14.11
CA HIS A 24 -3.31 0.71 14.34
C HIS A 24 -3.87 1.64 15.43
N GLU A 25 -3.09 1.91 16.48
CA GLU A 25 -3.51 2.75 17.61
C GLU A 25 -3.61 4.21 17.20
N HIS A 26 -2.62 4.68 16.43
CA HIS A 26 -2.56 6.04 15.92
C HIS A 26 -3.26 6.22 14.57
N LYS A 27 -3.78 5.13 13.99
CA LYS A 27 -4.49 5.12 12.71
C LYS A 27 -3.65 5.78 11.60
N ARG A 28 -2.40 5.33 11.44
CA ARG A 28 -1.44 5.83 10.44
C ARG A 28 -0.88 4.70 9.59
N LEU A 29 -0.67 4.99 8.32
CA LEU A 29 -0.05 4.10 7.35
C LEU A 29 1.10 4.84 6.67
N CYS A 30 2.31 4.26 6.69
CA CYS A 30 3.47 4.81 6.01
C CYS A 30 3.68 4.06 4.69
N ILE A 31 3.72 4.80 3.59
CA ILE A 31 3.91 4.23 2.24
C ILE A 31 5.18 4.80 1.63
N ILE A 32 6.00 3.93 1.07
CA ILE A 32 7.17 4.30 0.26
C ILE A 32 6.79 4.09 -1.21
N PHE A 33 6.79 5.16 -2.00
CA PHE A 33 6.46 5.14 -3.42
C PHE A 33 7.69 4.87 -4.28
N ASP A 34 7.49 4.44 -5.53
CA ASP A 34 8.52 4.00 -6.48
C ASP A 34 9.54 5.10 -6.91
N GLY A 35 9.47 6.29 -6.33
CA GLY A 35 10.46 7.37 -6.45
C GLY A 35 11.24 7.68 -5.16
N GLY A 36 11.10 6.84 -4.13
CA GLY A 36 11.70 7.08 -2.80
C GLY A 36 10.95 8.09 -1.93
N LEU A 37 9.82 8.62 -2.41
CA LEU A 37 8.94 9.49 -1.63
C LEU A 37 8.25 8.69 -0.53
N VAL A 38 8.30 9.20 0.70
CA VAL A 38 7.63 8.61 1.86
C VAL A 38 6.45 9.48 2.25
N VAL A 39 5.25 8.88 2.32
CA VAL A 39 4.04 9.58 2.77
C VAL A 39 3.45 8.84 3.97
N VAL A 40 3.15 9.60 5.01
CA VAL A 40 2.39 9.13 6.17
C VAL A 40 0.93 9.52 5.99
N CYS A 41 0.11 8.56 5.56
CA CYS A 41 -1.32 8.74 5.41
C CYS A 41 -2.05 8.42 6.72
N SER A 42 -3.03 9.25 7.07
CA SER A 42 -4.03 8.87 8.06
C SER A 42 -5.03 7.87 7.47
N ILE A 43 -5.64 7.01 8.29
CA ILE A 43 -6.62 6.04 7.78
C ILE A 43 -7.86 6.68 7.13
N TYR A 44 -8.11 7.96 7.36
CA TYR A 44 -9.24 8.65 6.74
C TYR A 44 -9.04 8.90 5.24
N ASN A 45 -7.80 8.79 4.76
CA ASN A 45 -7.45 8.94 3.35
C ASN A 45 -7.26 7.58 2.65
N LEU A 46 -7.65 6.47 3.28
CA LEU A 46 -7.52 5.13 2.68
C LEU A 46 -8.33 4.95 1.40
N GLU A 47 -9.37 5.77 1.18
CA GLU A 47 -10.15 5.75 -0.06
C GLU A 47 -9.31 6.13 -1.30
N LEU A 48 -8.19 6.82 -1.09
CA LEU A 48 -7.24 7.17 -2.15
C LEU A 48 -6.21 6.06 -2.41
N ILE A 49 -6.26 4.96 -1.64
CA ILE A 49 -5.29 3.86 -1.66
C ILE A 49 -5.99 2.57 -2.08
N ASN A 50 -5.59 2.04 -3.22
CA ASN A 50 -6.04 0.74 -3.71
C ASN A 50 -4.99 -0.33 -3.44
N GLU A 51 -5.42 -1.52 -3.03
CA GLU A 51 -4.56 -2.70 -3.01
C GLU A 51 -4.18 -3.02 -4.46
N THR A 52 -2.88 -3.17 -4.71
CA THR A 52 -2.43 -3.69 -5.99
C THR A 52 -2.47 -5.21 -5.84
N SER A 53 -3.53 -5.85 -6.33
CA SER A 53 -3.56 -7.30 -6.44
C SER A 53 -2.40 -7.72 -7.33
N SER A 54 -1.29 -8.15 -6.74
CA SER A 54 -0.41 -9.09 -7.40
C SER A 54 -1.21 -10.37 -7.50
N SER A 55 -2.00 -10.49 -8.56
CA SER A 55 -2.34 -11.80 -9.08
C SER A 55 -1.01 -12.48 -9.33
N ASN A 56 -0.62 -13.37 -8.43
CA ASN A 56 0.26 -14.45 -8.82
C ASN A 56 -0.58 -15.26 -9.81
N ASP A 57 -0.51 -14.88 -11.09
CA ASP A 57 -0.77 -15.79 -12.19
C ASP A 57 0.28 -16.91 -12.05
N ASP A 58 0.01 -17.82 -11.13
CA ASP A 58 0.54 -19.18 -11.11
C ASP A 58 -0.12 -19.87 -12.30
N ALA A 59 0.35 -19.51 -13.50
CA ALA A 59 0.21 -20.32 -14.69
C ALA A 59 1.13 -21.53 -14.49
N SER A 60 0.77 -22.40 -13.55
CA SER A 60 1.22 -23.78 -13.52
C SER A 60 0.71 -24.44 -14.80
N ILE A 61 1.52 -24.37 -15.85
CA ILE A 61 1.36 -25.18 -17.05
C ILE A 61 1.82 -26.58 -16.66
N ASN A 62 0.87 -27.50 -16.48
CA ASN A 62 1.15 -28.93 -16.51
C ASN A 62 0.14 -29.65 -17.39
#